data_AF-A0A4Z0PRH9-F1
#
_entry.id   AF-A0A4Z0PRH9-F1
#
_cell.length_a   1.000
_cell.length_b   1.000
_cell.length_c   1.000
_cell.angle_alpha   90.00
_cell.angle_beta   90.00
_cell.angle_gamma   90.00
#
_symmetry.space_group_name_H-M   'P 1'
#
loop_
_entity.id
_entity.type
_entity.pdbx_description
1 polymer ?
#
loop_
_entity_poly.entity_id
_entity_poly.type
_entity_poly.pdbx_seq_one_letter_code
_entity_poly.pdbx_strand_id
1 'polypeptide(L)'
;MGDFLLRAKHWQIFLVLSSTHVIPWFVKDPVVVEFFVLLNSLLFFGWLALLGNALYKSGSGFDYSLFWFLVDVFLLLLAVGISSIMDSDDFRITTSSFKAHNAGFLPMMYVLFAAVHAHWFVAAILVAIEQRETPTVSQYLGTFVLLFFWPIGIWFIQPRLNLIQEFSQADDAHPLS
;
A
#
# COMPACT_ATOMS: atom_id res chain seq x y z
N MET A 1 -5.07 -17.91 2.98
CA MET A 1 -5.80 -16.85 2.23
C MET A 1 -4.87 -15.75 1.70
N GLY A 2 -3.79 -15.39 2.42
CA GLY A 2 -2.77 -14.44 1.92
C GLY A 2 -2.07 -14.87 0.62
N ASP A 3 -1.83 -16.17 0.42
CA ASP A 3 -1.10 -16.67 -0.76
C ASP A 3 -1.83 -16.40 -2.08
N PHE A 4 -3.16 -16.32 -2.07
CA PHE A 4 -3.94 -16.07 -3.29
C PHE A 4 -3.74 -14.65 -3.82
N LEU A 5 -3.76 -13.65 -2.94
CA LEU A 5 -3.57 -12.23 -3.31
C LEU A 5 -2.14 -11.95 -3.76
N LEU A 6 -1.17 -12.65 -3.18
CA LEU A 6 0.24 -12.49 -3.55
C LEU A 6 0.57 -13.18 -4.87
N ARG A 7 -0.15 -14.25 -5.23
CA ARG A 7 -0.06 -14.93 -6.53
C ARG A 7 -0.94 -14.32 -7.62
N ALA A 8 -1.72 -13.29 -7.30
CA ALA A 8 -2.59 -12.65 -8.25
C ALA A 8 -1.78 -12.05 -9.41
N LYS A 9 -2.35 -12.09 -10.62
CA LYS A 9 -1.75 -11.41 -11.77
C LYS A 9 -1.91 -9.90 -11.61
N HIS A 10 -0.93 -9.12 -12.05
CA HIS A 10 -0.97 -7.65 -12.01
C HIS A 10 -2.28 -7.07 -12.55
N TRP A 11 -2.84 -7.65 -13.62
CA TRP A 11 -4.11 -7.18 -14.19
C TRP A 11 -5.32 -7.43 -13.27
N GLN A 12 -5.31 -8.48 -12.45
CA GLN A 12 -6.40 -8.75 -11.50
C GLN A 12 -6.42 -7.69 -10.40
N ILE A 13 -5.25 -7.43 -9.80
CA ILE A 13 -5.07 -6.38 -8.79
C ILE A 13 -5.41 -5.00 -9.36
N PHE A 14 -4.94 -4.72 -10.59
CA PHE A 14 -5.26 -3.51 -11.32
C PHE A 14 -6.77 -3.32 -11.49
N LEU A 15 -7.50 -4.33 -11.98
CA LEU A 15 -8.94 -4.20 -12.18
C LEU A 15 -9.70 -4.00 -10.86
N VAL A 16 -9.36 -4.76 -9.82
CA VAL A 16 -10.00 -4.64 -8.50
C VAL A 16 -9.82 -3.22 -7.95
N LEU A 17 -8.58 -2.74 -7.85
CA LEU A 17 -8.30 -1.41 -7.30
C LEU A 17 -8.80 -0.29 -8.22
N SER A 18 -8.70 -0.46 -9.53
CA SER A 18 -9.10 0.60 -10.47
C SER A 18 -10.61 0.75 -10.55
N SER A 19 -11.35 -0.35 -10.45
CA SER A 19 -12.82 -0.30 -10.46
C SER A 19 -13.36 0.54 -9.29
N THR A 20 -12.83 0.36 -8.08
CA THR A 20 -13.28 1.11 -6.89
C THR A 20 -12.93 2.58 -6.94
N HIS A 21 -11.88 2.94 -7.67
CA HIS A 21 -11.49 4.33 -7.87
C HIS A 21 -12.27 5.03 -9.00
N VAL A 22 -12.55 4.32 -10.10
CA VAL A 22 -13.13 4.91 -11.32
C VAL A 22 -14.66 4.94 -11.28
N ILE A 23 -15.32 3.92 -10.72
CA ILE A 23 -16.79 3.87 -10.66
C ILE A 23 -17.41 5.12 -10.01
N PRO A 24 -16.87 5.66 -8.89
CA PRO A 24 -17.41 6.86 -8.24
C PRO A 24 -17.51 8.08 -9.14
N TRP A 25 -16.70 8.19 -10.19
CA TRP A 25 -16.71 9.33 -11.11
C TRP A 25 -18.01 9.41 -11.92
N PHE A 26 -18.76 8.29 -12.01
CA PHE A 26 -20.02 8.20 -12.74
C PHE A 26 -21.24 8.18 -11.82
N VAL A 27 -21.04 8.21 -10.50
CA VAL A 27 -22.10 8.12 -9.49
C VAL A 27 -22.36 9.51 -8.91
N LYS A 28 -23.63 9.90 -8.81
CA LYS A 28 -24.05 11.18 -8.22
C LYS A 28 -24.46 11.08 -6.75
N ASP A 29 -24.80 9.88 -6.29
CA ASP A 29 -25.22 9.65 -4.92
C ASP A 29 -24.02 9.76 -3.98
N PRO A 30 -24.02 10.71 -3.01
CA PRO A 30 -22.87 10.96 -2.15
C PRO A 30 -22.58 9.80 -1.20
N VAL A 31 -23.61 9.05 -0.75
CA VAL A 31 -23.43 7.90 0.13
C VAL A 31 -22.73 6.78 -0.61
N VAL A 32 -23.12 6.55 -1.87
CA VAL A 32 -22.46 5.54 -2.71
C VAL A 32 -21.03 5.95 -3.03
N VAL A 33 -20.77 7.23 -3.34
CA VAL A 33 -19.40 7.74 -3.56
C VAL A 33 -18.54 7.51 -2.31
N GLU A 34 -19.03 7.87 -1.13
CA GLU A 34 -18.32 7.69 0.13
C GLU A 34 -18.02 6.22 0.44
N PHE A 35 -18.98 5.33 0.19
CA PHE A 35 -18.78 3.88 0.29
C PHE A 35 -17.61 3.41 -0.58
N PHE A 36 -17.52 3.88 -1.82
CA PHE A 36 -16.41 3.52 -2.70
C PHE A 36 -15.08 4.14 -2.28
N VAL A 37 -15.06 5.35 -1.71
CA VAL A 37 -13.84 5.95 -1.13
C VAL A 37 -13.32 5.06 0.00
N LEU A 38 -14.18 4.66 0.94
CA LEU A 38 -13.83 3.76 2.03
C LEU A 38 -13.36 2.40 1.52
N LEU A 39 -14.08 1.81 0.57
CA LEU A 39 -13.73 0.54 -0.03
C LEU A 39 -12.39 0.62 -0.77
N ASN A 40 -12.14 1.69 -1.53
CA ASN A 40 -10.90 1.89 -2.25
C ASN A 40 -9.71 2.03 -1.28
N SER A 41 -9.86 2.82 -0.22
CA SER A 41 -8.83 2.97 0.81
C SER A 41 -8.54 1.63 1.51
N LEU A 42 -9.58 0.88 1.85
CA LEU A 42 -9.45 -0.46 2.44
C LEU A 42 -8.68 -1.41 1.53
N LEU A 43 -9.04 -1.47 0.25
CA LEU A 43 -8.39 -2.36 -0.70
C LEU A 43 -6.95 -1.93 -1.01
N PHE A 44 -6.71 -0.63 -1.19
CA PHE A 44 -5.39 -0.11 -1.52
C PHE A 44 -4.40 -0.26 -0.35
N PHE A 45 -4.75 0.23 0.84
CA PHE A 45 -3.88 0.09 2.01
C PHE A 45 -3.83 -1.34 2.51
N GLY A 46 -4.91 -2.12 2.36
CA GLY A 46 -4.91 -3.55 2.60
C GLY A 46 -3.93 -4.29 1.68
N TRP A 47 -3.89 -3.93 0.39
CA TRP A 47 -2.91 -4.46 -0.56
C TRP A 47 -1.48 -4.10 -0.17
N LEU A 48 -1.21 -2.85 0.22
CA LEU A 48 0.11 -2.45 0.75
C LEU A 48 0.49 -3.23 2.01
N ALA A 49 -0.43 -3.40 2.97
CA ALA A 49 -0.18 -4.20 4.18
C ALA A 49 0.17 -5.65 3.86
N LEU A 50 -0.56 -6.27 2.92
CA LEU A 50 -0.30 -7.64 2.49
C LEU A 50 1.07 -7.76 1.80
N LEU A 51 1.41 -6.81 0.93
CA LEU A 51 2.73 -6.72 0.30
C LEU A 51 3.84 -6.61 1.33
N GLY A 52 3.76 -5.62 2.23
CA GLY A 52 4.78 -5.36 3.25
C GLY A 52 4.97 -6.57 4.17
N ASN A 53 3.88 -7.20 4.60
CA ASN A 53 3.95 -8.41 5.43
C ASN A 53 4.52 -9.63 4.67
N ALA A 54 4.16 -9.81 3.39
CA ALA A 54 4.69 -10.89 2.58
C ALA A 54 6.20 -10.75 2.36
N LEU A 55 6.63 -9.55 1.96
CA LEU A 55 8.03 -9.24 1.76
C LEU A 55 8.83 -9.39 3.06
N TYR A 56 8.32 -8.88 4.18
CA TYR A 56 8.96 -9.05 5.48
C TYR A 56 9.20 -10.52 5.83
N LYS A 57 8.22 -11.40 5.57
CA LYS A 57 8.33 -12.85 5.79
C LYS A 57 9.31 -13.54 4.83
N SER A 58 9.45 -13.03 3.62
CA SER A 58 10.35 -13.58 2.59
C SER A 58 11.84 -13.30 2.83
N GLY A 59 12.21 -12.84 4.02
CA GLY A 59 13.60 -12.84 4.47
C GLY A 59 14.21 -11.45 4.59
N SER A 60 13.46 -10.47 5.09
CA SER A 60 14.07 -9.20 5.47
C SER A 60 14.86 -9.37 6.77
N GLY A 61 16.10 -9.88 6.68
CA GLY A 61 17.11 -9.77 7.73
C GLY A 61 17.59 -8.32 7.95
N PHE A 62 16.72 -7.35 7.68
CA PHE A 62 16.97 -5.92 7.66
C PHE A 62 16.22 -5.28 8.83
N ASP A 63 16.76 -4.20 9.38
CA ASP A 63 16.23 -3.46 10.55
C ASP A 63 14.96 -2.64 10.22
N TYR A 64 14.02 -3.20 9.47
CA TYR A 64 12.71 -2.62 9.22
C TYR A 64 11.69 -3.15 10.25
N SER A 65 10.89 -2.27 10.85
CA SER A 65 9.87 -2.68 11.81
C SER A 65 8.52 -2.90 11.13
N LEU A 66 8.11 -4.17 10.99
CA LEU A 66 6.77 -4.53 10.51
C LEU A 66 5.66 -3.95 11.39
N PHE A 67 5.89 -3.88 12.70
CA PHE A 67 4.90 -3.35 13.65
C PHE A 67 4.56 -1.89 13.36
N TRP A 68 5.58 -1.02 13.20
CA TRP A 68 5.36 0.40 12.90
C TRP A 68 4.72 0.62 11.54
N PHE A 69 5.11 -0.17 10.54
CA PHE A 69 4.46 -0.17 9.25
C PHE A 69 2.95 -0.50 9.34
N LEU A 70 2.59 -1.56 10.08
CA LEU A 70 1.18 -1.95 10.24
C LEU A 70 0.39 -0.91 11.04
N VAL A 71 1.00 -0.27 12.05
CA VAL A 71 0.39 0.85 12.78
C VAL A 71 0.09 2.00 11.83
N ASP A 72 1.02 2.38 10.96
CA ASP A 72 0.79 3.46 10.01
C ASP A 72 -0.29 3.13 8.99
N VAL A 73 -0.30 1.90 8.46
CA VAL A 73 -1.40 1.45 7.58
C VAL A 73 -2.75 1.50 8.31
N PHE A 74 -2.81 1.05 9.56
CA PHE A 74 -4.02 1.14 10.37
C PHE A 74 -4.45 2.59 10.59
N LEU A 75 -3.52 3.49 10.91
CA LEU A 75 -3.80 4.91 11.12
C LEU A 75 -4.27 5.61 9.84
N LEU A 76 -3.77 5.21 8.67
CA LEU A 76 -4.28 5.68 7.37
C LEU A 76 -5.73 5.28 7.15
N LEU A 77 -6.07 4.01 7.39
CA LEU A 77 -7.45 3.52 7.28
C LEU A 77 -8.38 4.21 8.28
N LEU A 78 -7.92 4.39 9.52
CA LEU A 78 -8.67 5.09 10.55
C LEU A 78 -8.88 6.55 10.19
N ALA A 79 -7.86 7.25 9.68
CA ALA A 79 -7.96 8.64 9.28
C ALA A 79 -8.98 8.85 8.15
N VAL A 80 -8.98 7.97 7.13
CA VAL A 80 -9.99 8.01 6.07
C VAL A 80 -11.38 7.73 6.66
N GLY A 81 -11.52 6.69 7.49
CA GLY A 81 -12.82 6.34 8.10
C GLY A 81 -13.40 7.45 8.98
N ILE A 82 -12.56 8.08 9.81
CA ILE A 82 -12.94 9.24 10.63
C ILE A 82 -13.33 10.41 9.73
N SER A 83 -12.56 10.71 8.69
CA SER A 83 -12.88 11.77 7.74
C SER A 83 -14.22 11.56 7.02
N SER A 84 -14.63 10.32 6.79
CA SER A 84 -15.91 10.00 6.14
C SER A 84 -17.11 10.20 7.08
N ILE A 85 -16.89 10.07 8.39
CA ILE A 85 -17.93 10.21 9.42
C ILE A 85 -18.02 11.66 9.92
N MET A 86 -16.86 12.30 10.07
CA MET A 86 -16.76 13.70 10.47
C MET A 86 -17.06 14.57 9.25
N ASP A 87 -18.29 15.07 9.17
CA ASP A 87 -18.65 16.10 8.19
C ASP A 87 -18.08 17.46 8.61
N SER A 88 -16.74 17.57 8.58
CA SER A 88 -16.02 18.79 8.93
C SER A 88 -15.06 19.22 7.83
N ASP A 89 -15.00 20.53 7.60
CA ASP A 89 -14.05 21.12 6.66
C ASP A 89 -12.62 21.19 7.23
N ASP A 90 -12.47 21.01 8.55
CA ASP A 90 -11.17 21.05 9.23
C ASP A 90 -10.27 19.85 8.90
N PHE A 91 -10.85 18.70 8.55
CA PHE A 91 -10.08 17.50 8.20
C PHE A 91 -10.88 16.62 7.24
N ARG A 92 -10.51 16.64 5.95
CA ARG A 92 -11.17 15.84 4.91
C ARG A 92 -10.15 15.13 4.02
N ILE A 93 -10.31 13.81 3.90
CA ILE A 93 -9.52 12.93 3.04
C ILE A 93 -10.48 12.27 2.05
N THR A 94 -10.18 12.45 0.77
CA THR A 94 -10.89 11.78 -0.33
C THR A 94 -9.86 11.17 -1.28
N THR A 95 -10.33 10.41 -2.28
CA THR A 95 -9.44 9.82 -3.30
C THR A 95 -8.68 10.84 -4.14
N SER A 96 -9.11 12.11 -4.17
CA SER A 96 -8.54 13.15 -5.04
C SER A 96 -8.15 14.44 -4.30
N SER A 97 -8.41 14.52 -2.99
CA SER A 97 -8.17 15.74 -2.23
C SER A 97 -7.88 15.44 -0.76
N PHE A 98 -6.84 16.08 -0.24
CA PHE A 98 -6.53 16.19 1.18
C PHE A 98 -6.76 17.65 1.60
N LYS A 99 -7.67 17.88 2.55
CA LYS A 99 -7.97 19.20 3.09
C LYS A 99 -7.80 19.18 4.59
N ALA A 100 -7.10 20.18 5.11
CA ALA A 100 -6.94 20.36 6.53
C ALA A 100 -6.89 21.85 6.86
N HIS A 101 -7.67 22.26 7.87
CA HIS A 101 -7.67 23.62 8.42
C HIS A 101 -7.49 23.55 9.93
N ASN A 102 -7.02 24.66 10.52
CA ASN A 102 -6.94 24.83 11.97
C ASN A 102 -6.24 23.64 12.67
N ALA A 103 -6.92 23.03 13.65
CA ALA A 103 -6.44 21.89 14.42
C ALA A 103 -6.27 20.61 13.59
N GLY A 104 -6.93 20.49 12.43
CA GLY A 104 -6.81 19.35 11.53
C GLY A 104 -5.48 19.27 10.77
N PHE A 105 -4.66 20.33 10.79
CA PHE A 105 -3.35 20.34 10.12
C PHE A 105 -2.38 19.31 10.73
N LEU A 106 -2.29 19.23 12.05
CA LEU A 106 -1.39 18.30 12.75
C LEU A 106 -1.68 16.83 12.42
N PRO A 107 -2.93 16.32 12.55
CA PRO A 107 -3.24 14.94 12.15
C PRO A 107 -3.01 14.72 10.65
N MET A 108 -3.26 15.71 9.80
CA MET A 108 -2.97 15.60 8.36
C MET A 108 -1.47 15.41 8.08
N MET A 109 -0.58 16.12 8.79
CA MET A 109 0.87 15.92 8.63
C MET A 109 1.28 14.49 9.01
N TYR A 110 0.69 13.94 10.07
CA TYR A 110 0.94 12.53 10.42
C TYR A 110 0.41 11.58 9.35
N VAL A 111 -0.79 11.82 8.81
CA VAL A 111 -1.34 11.01 7.70
C VAL A 111 -0.42 11.03 6.49
N LEU A 112 0.13 12.18 6.12
CA LEU A 112 1.10 12.26 5.02
C LEU A 112 2.39 11.49 5.34
N PHE A 113 2.89 11.60 6.56
CA PHE A 113 4.03 10.81 7.02
C PHE A 113 3.75 9.31 6.93
N ALA A 114 2.63 8.86 7.47
CA ALA A 114 2.20 7.45 7.45
C ALA A 114 2.05 6.93 6.02
N ALA A 115 1.50 7.75 5.11
CA ALA A 115 1.38 7.41 3.70
C ALA A 115 2.76 7.24 3.05
N VAL A 116 3.68 8.18 3.26
CA VAL A 116 5.05 8.07 2.76
C VAL A 116 5.76 6.85 3.35
N HIS A 117 5.65 6.63 4.66
CA HIS A 117 6.27 5.51 5.34
C HIS A 117 5.74 4.16 4.83
N ALA A 118 4.43 4.02 4.61
CA ALA A 118 3.82 2.80 4.08
C ALA A 118 4.36 2.44 2.69
N HIS A 119 4.50 3.43 1.79
CA HIS A 119 5.06 3.20 0.45
C HIS A 119 6.57 2.94 0.50
N TRP A 120 7.28 3.69 1.34
CA TRP A 120 8.72 3.54 1.55
C TRP A 120 9.08 2.14 2.05
N PHE A 121 8.36 1.66 3.06
CA PHE A 121 8.61 0.35 3.67
C PHE A 121 8.53 -0.78 2.64
N VAL A 122 7.47 -0.80 1.83
CA VAL A 122 7.28 -1.81 0.77
C VAL A 122 8.38 -1.69 -0.30
N ALA A 123 8.70 -0.47 -0.74
CA ALA A 123 9.74 -0.25 -1.74
C ALA A 123 11.12 -0.69 -1.25
N ALA A 124 11.49 -0.30 -0.03
CA ALA A 124 12.78 -0.58 0.56
C ALA A 124 12.97 -2.08 0.77
N ILE A 125 12.00 -2.78 1.37
CA ILE A 125 12.10 -4.23 1.58
C ILE A 125 12.13 -4.99 0.26
N LEU A 126 11.30 -4.61 -0.72
CA LEU A 126 11.30 -5.28 -2.02
C LEU A 126 12.70 -5.25 -2.66
N VAL A 127 13.31 -4.07 -2.71
CA VAL A 127 14.66 -3.90 -3.28
C VAL A 127 15.72 -4.58 -2.42
N ALA A 128 15.56 -4.55 -1.09
CA ALA A 128 16.49 -5.21 -0.18
C ALA A 128 16.53 -6.74 -0.39
N ILE A 129 15.37 -7.37 -0.63
CA ILE A 129 15.27 -8.80 -0.92
C ILE A 129 15.90 -9.11 -2.28
N GLU A 130 15.63 -8.30 -3.30
CA GLU A 130 16.18 -8.51 -4.65
C GLU A 130 17.71 -8.37 -4.68
N GLN A 131 18.27 -7.44 -3.89
CA GLN A 131 19.70 -7.18 -3.83
C GLN A 131 20.42 -8.02 -2.76
N ARG A 132 19.67 -8.63 -1.83
CA ARG A 132 20.17 -9.34 -0.65
C ARG A 132 21.06 -8.47 0.26
N GLU A 133 20.87 -7.15 0.23
CA GLU A 133 21.58 -6.18 1.04
C GLU A 133 20.69 -4.97 1.36
N THR A 134 21.07 -4.14 2.34
CA THR A 134 20.33 -2.92 2.68
C THR A 134 20.45 -1.90 1.56
N PRO A 135 19.33 -1.51 0.90
CA PRO A 135 19.41 -0.62 -0.25
C PRO A 135 19.62 0.83 0.19
N THR A 136 20.43 1.53 -0.58
CA THR A 136 20.54 2.99 -0.52
C THR A 136 19.27 3.66 -1.05
N VAL A 137 19.06 4.93 -0.70
CA VAL A 137 17.87 5.70 -1.11
C VAL A 137 17.68 5.71 -2.62
N SER A 138 18.76 5.89 -3.40
CA SER A 138 18.69 5.93 -4.86
C SER A 138 18.24 4.61 -5.48
N GLN A 139 18.57 3.47 -4.86
CA GLN A 139 18.22 2.14 -5.36
C GLN A 139 16.71 1.86 -5.25
N TYR A 140 16.06 2.27 -4.16
CA TYR A 140 14.63 2.05 -3.98
C TYR A 140 13.74 3.22 -4.41
N LEU A 141 14.28 4.41 -4.69
CA LEU A 141 13.49 5.59 -5.05
C LEU A 141 12.59 5.35 -6.26
N GLY A 142 13.08 4.66 -7.31
CA GLY A 142 12.26 4.32 -8.47
C GLY A 142 11.08 3.41 -8.11
N THR A 143 11.31 2.42 -7.25
CA THR A 143 10.27 1.51 -6.74
C THR A 143 9.25 2.25 -5.87
N PHE A 144 9.72 3.17 -5.03
CA PHE A 144 8.86 4.04 -4.22
C PHE A 144 7.95 4.91 -5.09
N VAL A 145 8.52 5.58 -6.10
CA VAL A 145 7.76 6.40 -7.04
C VAL A 145 6.74 5.54 -7.80
N LEU A 146 7.12 4.35 -8.26
CA LEU A 146 6.17 3.44 -8.92
C LEU A 146 4.98 3.08 -8.02
N LEU A 147 5.23 2.74 -6.75
CA LEU A 147 4.16 2.47 -5.79
C LEU A 147 3.24 3.68 -5.58
N PHE A 148 3.82 4.89 -5.56
CA PHE A 148 3.07 6.13 -5.39
C PHE A 148 2.22 6.49 -6.62
N PHE A 149 2.74 6.24 -7.82
CA PHE A 149 2.03 6.43 -9.10
C PHE A 149 1.15 5.23 -9.44
N TRP A 150 0.23 4.93 -8.53
CA TRP A 150 -0.90 4.05 -8.81
C TRP A 150 -1.76 4.65 -9.96
N PRO A 151 -2.26 3.84 -10.92
CA PRO A 151 -2.23 2.38 -10.96
C PRO A 151 -1.03 1.76 -11.69
N ILE A 152 -0.16 2.58 -12.30
CA ILE A 152 0.96 2.11 -13.13
C ILE A 152 1.91 1.23 -12.31
N GLY A 153 2.15 1.58 -11.05
CA GLY A 153 2.99 0.80 -10.13
C GLY A 153 2.67 -0.69 -10.06
N ILE A 154 1.38 -1.06 -10.10
CA ILE A 154 0.95 -2.46 -9.97
C ILE A 154 1.57 -3.35 -11.04
N TRP A 155 1.69 -2.83 -12.27
CA TRP A 155 2.24 -3.56 -13.41
C TRP A 155 3.72 -3.89 -13.26
N PHE A 156 4.46 -3.09 -12.49
CA PHE A 156 5.89 -3.29 -12.26
C PHE A 156 6.17 -4.03 -10.95
N ILE A 157 5.41 -3.74 -9.90
CA ILE A 157 5.64 -4.31 -8.56
C ILE A 157 5.15 -5.75 -8.46
N GLN A 158 3.96 -6.06 -8.99
CA GLN A 158 3.39 -7.39 -8.82
C GLN A 158 4.21 -8.50 -9.49
N PRO A 159 4.76 -8.35 -10.71
CA PRO A 159 5.64 -9.38 -11.30
C PRO A 159 6.91 -9.65 -10.47
N ARG A 160 7.50 -8.60 -9.88
CA ARG A 160 8.70 -8.71 -9.03
C ARG A 160 8.39 -9.53 -7.77
N LEU A 161 7.25 -9.28 -7.15
CA LEU A 161 6.77 -10.05 -6.00
C LEU A 161 6.59 -11.54 -6.35
N ASN A 162 5.96 -11.84 -7.48
CA ASN A 162 5.72 -13.22 -7.90
C ASN A 162 7.04 -14.00 -8.05
N LEU A 163 8.08 -13.38 -8.62
CA LEU A 163 9.40 -13.99 -8.76
C LEU A 163 10.02 -14.34 -7.38
N ILE A 164 9.96 -13.41 -6.42
CA ILE A 164 10.48 -13.65 -5.06
C ILE A 164 9.78 -14.85 -4.41
N GLN A 165 8.47 -14.99 -4.60
CA GLN A 165 7.72 -16.11 -4.06
C GLN A 165 8.05 -17.45 -4.72
N GLU A 166 8.25 -17.45 -6.03
CA GLU A 166 8.67 -18.65 -6.77
C GLU A 166 10.04 -19.12 -6.28
N PHE A 167 11.00 -18.21 -6.09
CA PHE A 167 12.32 -18.55 -5.55
C PHE A 167 12.25 -19.07 -4.11
N SER A 168 11.47 -18.44 -3.24
CA SER A 168 11.32 -18.88 -1.85
C SER A 168 10.73 -20.30 -1.77
N GLN A 169 9.73 -20.61 -2.61
CA GLN A 169 9.12 -21.95 -2.63
C GLN A 169 10.05 -23.03 -3.20
N ALA A 170 10.89 -22.67 -4.18
CA ALA A 170 11.88 -23.60 -4.72
C ALA A 170 12.95 -23.96 -3.68
N ASP A 171 13.39 -22.99 -2.88
CA ASP A 171 14.37 -23.20 -1.81
C ASP A 171 13.79 -24.07 -0.67
N ASP A 172 12.52 -23.86 -0.31
CA ASP A 172 11.80 -24.67 0.67
C ASP A 172 11.56 -26.12 0.20
N ALA A 173 11.38 -26.35 -1.10
CA ALA A 173 11.13 -27.67 -1.69
C ALA A 173 12.40 -28.51 -1.87
N HIS A 174 13.55 -27.86 -2.02
CA HIS A 174 14.86 -28.48 -2.13
C HIS A 174 15.86 -27.77 -1.22
N PRO A 175 15.72 -27.90 0.12
CA PRO A 175 16.72 -27.39 1.04
C PRO A 175 18.02 -28.12 0.70
N LEU A 176 19.01 -27.36 0.22
CA LEU A 176 20.28 -27.85 -0.31
C LEU A 176 20.76 -29.09 0.45
N SER A 177 20.85 -30.21 -0.26
CA SER A 177 21.56 -31.43 0.15
C SER A 177 23.04 -31.16 0.37
#